data_AF-A0A1E7INQ0-F1
#
_entry.id   AF-A0A1E7INQ0-F1
#
_cell.length_a   1.000
_cell.length_b   1.000
_cell.length_c   1.000
_cell.angle_alpha   90.00
_cell.angle_beta   90.00
_cell.angle_gamma   90.00
#
_symmetry.space_group_name_H-M   'P 1'
#
loop_
_entity.id
_entity.type
_entity.pdbx_description
1 polymer ?
#
loop_
_entity_poly.entity_id
_entity_poly.type
_entity_poly.pdbx_seq_one_letter_code
_entity_poly.pdbx_strand_id
1 'polypeptide(L)' 'MAKAIAFENSLETLEECVRRLEQEDLPIDDAFQLFETGVKSAQRCQKSLQNIETKVEKLMNDHRNQLTTEPLKFTD' A
#
# COMPACT_ATOMS: atom_id res chain seq x y z
N MET A 1 -5.09 -7.05 10.60
CA MET A 1 -4.15 -6.66 11.67
C MET A 1 -2.70 -6.77 11.22
N ALA A 2 -2.10 -7.96 11.09
CA ALA A 2 -0.67 -8.11 10.78
C ALA A 2 -0.16 -7.37 9.52
N LYS A 3 -0.95 -7.35 8.43
CA LYS A 3 -0.57 -6.64 7.19
C LYS A 3 -0.65 -5.12 7.30
N ALA A 4 -1.53 -4.60 8.16
CA ALA A 4 -1.60 -3.17 8.45
C ALA A 4 -0.39 -2.75 9.29
N ILE A 5 -0.06 -3.52 10.32
CA ILE A 5 1.15 -3.31 11.14
C ILE A 5 2.42 -3.31 10.26
N ALA A 6 2.51 -4.21 9.29
CA ALA A 6 3.64 -4.23 8.36
C ALA A 6 3.73 -2.99 7.44
N PHE A 7 2.59 -2.40 7.07
CA PHE A 7 2.55 -1.15 6.31
C PHE A 7 2.98 0.02 7.18
N GLU A 8 2.36 0.19 8.36
CA GLU A 8 2.69 1.28 9.29
C GLU A 8 4.17 1.29 9.64
N ASN A 9 4.75 0.12 9.96
CA ASN A 9 6.18 0.02 10.26
C ASN A 9 7.07 0.42 9.05
N SER A 10 6.65 0.08 7.83
CA SER A 10 7.40 0.44 6.61
C SER A 10 7.28 1.94 6.33
N LEU A 11 6.13 2.54 6.63
CA LEU A 11 5.89 3.97 6.49
C LEU A 11 6.71 4.76 7.52
N GLU A 12 6.68 4.37 8.79
CA GLU A 12 7.48 4.99 9.85
C GLU A 12 8.98 4.93 9.53
N THR A 13 9.46 3.79 9.03
CA THR A 13 10.86 3.64 8.59
C THR A 13 11.19 4.58 7.43
N LEU A 14 10.29 4.74 6.46
CA LEU A 14 10.49 5.65 5.33
C LEU A 14 10.53 7.11 5.79
N GLU A 15 9.60 7.51 6.65
CA GLU A 15 9.54 8.87 7.22
C GLU A 15 10.82 9.20 8.00
N GLU A 16 11.33 8.25 8.80
CA GLU A 16 12.58 8.44 9.52
C GLU A 16 13.79 8.56 8.57
N CYS A 17 13.83 7.77 7.49
CA CYS A 17 14.88 7.91 6.49
C CYS A 17 14.86 9.30 5.84
N VAL A 18 13.68 9.81 5.46
CA VAL A 18 13.52 11.15 4.88
C VAL A 18 13.98 12.21 5.87
N ARG A 19 13.49 12.15 7.12
CA ARG A 19 13.83 13.11 8.18
C ARG A 19 15.34 13.18 8.42
N ARG A 20 16.04 12.05 8.36
CA ARG A 20 17.50 11.98 8.51
C ARG A 20 18.25 12.47 7.27
N LEU A 21 17.74 12.18 6.07
CA LEU A 21 18.32 12.65 4.80
C LEU A 21 18.24 14.18 4.64
N GLU A 22 17.32 14.84 5.32
CA GLU A 22 17.16 16.31 5.32
C GLU A 22 18.14 17.03 6.27
N GLN A 23 18.97 16.30 7.03
CA GLN A 23 19.94 16.90 7.95
C GLN A 23 21.16 17.45 7.18
N GLU A 24 21.60 18.67 7.52
CA GLU A 24 22.66 19.40 6.80
C GLU A 24 24.04 18.72 6.86
N ASP A 25 24.35 18.01 7.95
CA ASP A 25 25.68 17.42 8.21
C ASP A 25 25.68 15.88 8.14
N LEU A 26 24.88 15.29 7.24
CA LEU A 26 24.83 13.84 7.06
C LEU A 26 26.05 13.32 6.27
N PRO A 27 26.87 12.40 6.82
CA PRO A 27 27.95 11.78 6.07
C PRO A 27 27.43 11.05 4.82
N ILE A 28 28.18 11.12 3.73
CA ILE A 28 27.75 10.58 2.43
C ILE A 28 27.46 9.07 2.49
N ASP A 29 28.26 8.30 3.25
CA ASP A 29 28.07 6.86 3.41
C ASP A 29 26.76 6.55 4.15
N ASP A 30 26.42 7.35 5.16
CA ASP A 30 25.16 7.24 5.89
C ASP A 30 23.97 7.64 5.00
N ALA A 31 24.14 8.68 4.16
CA ALA A 31 23.14 9.09 3.18
C ALA A 31 22.82 7.97 2.18
N PHE A 32 23.83 7.24 1.71
CA PHE A 32 23.62 6.08 0.84
C PHE A 32 22.84 4.97 1.53
N GLN A 33 23.19 4.63 2.78
CA GLN A 33 22.47 3.60 3.54
C GLN A 33 21.02 3.99 3.81
N LEU A 34 20.78 5.25 4.18
CA LEU A 34 19.44 5.80 4.39
C LEU A 34 18.63 5.81 3.09
N PHE A 35 19.24 6.18 1.98
CA PHE A 35 18.59 6.15 0.67
C PHE A 35 18.17 4.74 0.29
N GLU A 36 19.06 3.75 0.38
CA GLU A 36 18.71 2.36 0.10
C GLU A 36 17.56 1.85 0.99
N THR A 37 17.62 2.17 2.27
CA THR A 37 16.61 1.77 3.26
C THR A 37 15.27 2.44 2.97
N GLY A 38 15.28 3.72 2.64
CA GLY A 38 14.11 4.49 2.22
C GLY A 38 13.47 3.90 0.97
N VAL A 39 14.26 3.64 -0.09
CA VAL A 39 13.75 3.02 -1.33
C VAL A 39 13.11 1.66 -1.06
N LYS A 40 13.75 0.80 -0.26
CA LYS A 40 13.21 -0.52 0.11
C LYS A 40 11.89 -0.37 0.89
N SER A 41 11.80 0.61 1.78
CA SER A 41 10.60 0.87 2.59
C SER A 41 9.45 1.42 1.75
N ALA A 42 9.73 2.37 0.85
CA ALA A 42 8.76 2.90 -0.11
C ALA A 42 8.18 1.81 -1.02
N GLN A 43 9.01 0.90 -1.52
CA GLN A 43 8.56 -0.24 -2.32
C GLN A 43 7.62 -1.17 -1.52
N ARG A 44 7.90 -1.39 -0.23
CA ARG A 44 7.02 -2.20 0.65
C ARG A 44 5.68 -1.52 0.88
N CYS A 45 5.66 -0.20 1.08
CA CYS A 45 4.44 0.58 1.19
C CYS A 45 3.60 0.46 -0.08
N GLN A 46 4.20 0.71 -1.25
CA GLN A 46 3.52 0.60 -2.55
C GLN A 46 2.92 -0.80 -2.76
N LYS A 47 3.69 -1.87 -2.51
CA LYS A 47 3.22 -3.24 -2.63
C LYS A 47 2.07 -3.55 -1.68
N SER A 48 2.09 -2.99 -0.48
CA SER A 48 1.00 -3.18 0.50
C SER A 48 -0.29 -2.52 0.03
N LEU A 49 -0.20 -1.28 -0.45
CA LEU A 49 -1.35 -0.54 -1.01
C LEU A 49 -1.92 -1.24 -2.24
N GLN A 50 -1.08 -1.65 -3.19
CA GLN A 50 -1.52 -2.35 -4.39
C GLN A 50 -2.26 -3.65 -4.07
N ASN A 51 -1.80 -4.39 -3.07
CA ASN A 51 -2.51 -5.59 -2.62
C ASN A 51 -3.88 -5.29 -1.98
N ILE A 52 -4.04 -4.13 -1.34
CA ILE A 52 -5.33 -3.72 -0.76
C ILE A 52 -6.26 -3.33 -1.90
N GLU A 53 -5.77 -2.53 -2.85
CA GLU A 53 -6.50 -2.13 -4.05
C GLU A 53 -7.05 -3.34 -4.81
N THR A 54 -6.20 -4.33 -5.13
CA THR A 54 -6.64 -5.57 -5.78
C THR A 54 -7.71 -6.33 -4.97
N LYS A 55 -7.65 -6.29 -3.64
CA LYS A 55 -8.69 -6.93 -2.81
C LYS A 55 -10.00 -6.17 -2.87
N VAL A 56 -9.95 -4.84 -2.83
CA VAL A 56 -11.13 -3.98 -2.96
C VAL A 56 -11.79 -4.19 -4.33
N GLU A 57 -11.01 -4.19 -5.42
CA GLU A 57 -11.52 -4.45 -6.76
C GLU A 57 -12.23 -5.81 -6.87
N LYS A 58 -11.63 -6.87 -6.31
CA LYS A 58 -12.27 -8.20 -6.29
C LYS A 58 -13.60 -8.18 -5.54
N LEU A 59 -13.64 -7.57 -4.35
CA LEU A 59 -14.87 -7.45 -3.58
C LEU A 59 -15.96 -6.70 -4.35
N MET A 60 -15.61 -5.61 -5.03
CA MET A 60 -16.56 -4.85 -5.85
C MET A 60 -17.07 -5.64 -7.05
N ASN A 61 -16.20 -6.41 -7.72
CA ASN A 61 -16.57 -7.28 -8.84
C ASN A 61 -17.45 -8.44 -8.41
N ASP A 62 -17.15 -9.07 -7.27
CA ASP A 62 -17.97 -10.14 -6.70
C ASP A 62 -19.37 -9.62 -6.33
N HIS A 63 -19.46 -8.42 -5.75
CA HIS A 63 -20.74 -7.78 -5.43
C HIS A 63 -21.57 -7.48 -6.69
N ARG A 64 -20.91 -7.06 -7.77
CA ARG A 64 -21.58 -6.84 -9.07
C ARG A 64 -22.13 -8.15 -9.65
N ASN A 65 -21.39 -9.25 -9.55
CA ASN A 65 -21.83 -10.56 -10.04
C ASN A 65 -22.96 -11.18 -9.21
N GLN A 66 -23.16 -10.74 -7.96
CA GLN A 66 -24.30 -11.16 -7.12
C GLN A 66 -25.60 -10.40 -7.46
N LEU A 67 -25.51 -9.25 -8.13
CA LEU A 67 -26.66 -8.51 -8.64
C LEU A 67 -27.06 -9.06 -10.02
N THR A 68 -27.56 -10.29 -10.05
CA THR A 68 -28.19 -10.85 -11.26
C THR A 68 -29.59 -10.28 -11.40
N THR A 69 -29.84 -9.52 -12.46
CA THR A 69 -31.20 -9.14 -12.84
C THR A 69 -31.88 -10.36 -13.45
N GLU A 70 -32.78 -11.02 -12.72
CA GLU A 70 -33.70 -11.94 -13.37
C GLU A 70 -34.72 -11.12 -14.18
N PRO A 71 -35.08 -11.57 -15.40
CA PRO A 71 -36.18 -10.96 -16.12
C PRO A 71 -37.43 -11.04 -15.24
N LEU A 72 -38.00 -9.89 -14.91
CA LEU A 72 -39.33 -9.83 -14.29
C LEU A 72 -40.30 -10.52 -15.25
N LYS A 73 -40.67 -11.75 -14.92
CA LYS A 73 -41.73 -12.47 -15.62
C LYS A 73 -43.04 -11.80 -15.26
N PHE A 74 -43.49 -10.90 -16.13
CA PHE A 74 -44.89 -10.52 -16.18
C PHE A 74 -45.61 -11.69 -16.87
N THR A 75 -46.24 -12.56 -16.08
CA THR A 75 -47.31 -13.41 -16.59
C THR A 75 -48.56 -12.53 -16.78
N ASP A 76 -49.24 -12.71 -17.92
CA ASP A 76 -50.40 -11.93 -18.39
C ASP A 76 -51.47 -11.63 -17.33
#